data_AF-A0A5D4GY98-F1
#
_entry.id   AF-A0A5D4GY98-F1
#
_cell.length_a   1.000
_cell.length_b   1.000
_cell.length_c   1.000
_cell.angle_alpha   90.00
_cell.angle_beta   90.00
_cell.angle_gamma   90.00
#
_symmetry.space_group_name_H-M   'P 1'
#
loop_
_entity.id
_entity.type
_entity.pdbx_description
1 polymer ?
#
loop_
_entity_poly.entity_id
_entity_poly.type
_entity_poly.pdbx_seq_one_letter_code
_entity_poly.pdbx_strand_id
1 'polypeptide(L)'
;MPGSPSRHVVTCRVRAALAATALLAGCSPSESQQPLPRGEGFDFYVLSLSWSPSYCEAEGENASRQQCSRDHAFVVHGLWPQFEKGWPEFCDSDEPGRVPEELARAFLDILPSVGLIGHQWRKHGSCTGLSQRDYLEATRAAHERVRIPDRFEKPSSRVAVEPDEVEASFVAANPGMSQEGIAVTCDGQLVREVRICLSVEMAFRSCEEVDARACRLPRAAMPAALP
;
A
#
# COMPACT_ATOMS: atom_id res chain seq x y z
N MET A 1 -14.36 22.09 -85.28
CA MET A 1 -13.52 23.17 -85.85
C MET A 1 -13.38 24.26 -84.78
N PRO A 2 -12.18 24.87 -84.65
CA PRO A 2 -11.53 25.12 -83.37
C PRO A 2 -11.60 26.60 -82.93
N GLY A 3 -11.24 26.88 -81.66
CA GLY A 3 -11.02 28.26 -81.20
C GLY A 3 -10.85 28.37 -79.69
N SER A 4 -9.66 28.05 -79.19
CA SER A 4 -9.10 28.61 -77.94
C SER A 4 -8.59 30.05 -78.23
N PRO A 5 -8.11 30.87 -77.27
CA PRO A 5 -8.28 30.93 -75.82
C PRO A 5 -8.64 32.38 -75.37
N SER A 6 -8.81 32.63 -74.06
CA SER A 6 -7.98 33.61 -73.31
C SER A 6 -8.57 33.95 -71.95
N ARG A 7 -7.69 33.89 -70.95
CA ARG A 7 -7.89 34.39 -69.59
C ARG A 7 -7.69 35.90 -69.57
N HIS A 8 -8.58 36.62 -68.89
CA HIS A 8 -8.21 37.83 -68.17
C HIS A 8 -8.85 37.81 -66.78
N VAL A 9 -8.02 38.08 -65.78
CA VAL A 9 -8.35 38.18 -64.37
C VAL A 9 -9.09 39.50 -64.13
N VAL A 10 -10.20 39.44 -63.40
CA VAL A 10 -10.78 40.60 -62.71
C VAL A 10 -11.00 40.19 -61.26
N THR A 11 -10.20 40.76 -60.37
CA THR A 11 -10.40 40.70 -58.92
C THR A 11 -11.53 41.65 -58.55
N CYS A 12 -12.54 41.15 -57.84
CA CYS A 12 -13.44 42.00 -57.08
C CYS A 12 -13.61 41.38 -55.69
N ARG A 13 -13.07 42.06 -54.68
CA ARG A 13 -13.28 41.77 -53.25
C ARG A 13 -14.75 41.98 -52.93
N VAL A 14 -15.29 41.23 -51.96
CA VAL A 14 -16.08 41.77 -50.83
C VAL A 14 -16.57 40.64 -49.89
N ARG A 15 -16.10 40.74 -48.64
CA ARG A 15 -16.71 40.36 -47.35
C ARG A 15 -17.00 38.88 -47.07
N ALA A 16 -15.98 38.20 -46.53
CA ALA A 16 -16.19 37.08 -45.63
C ALA A 16 -16.75 37.61 -44.29
N ALA A 17 -17.95 37.19 -43.93
CA ALA A 17 -18.42 37.21 -42.54
C ALA A 17 -18.01 35.87 -41.92
N LEU A 18 -16.92 35.86 -41.16
CA LEU A 18 -16.51 34.72 -40.34
C LEU A 18 -17.13 34.88 -38.96
N ALA A 19 -18.15 34.08 -38.66
CA ALA A 19 -18.58 33.84 -37.29
C ALA A 19 -17.50 32.99 -36.61
N ALA A 20 -16.74 33.60 -35.70
CA ALA A 20 -15.75 32.91 -34.89
C ALA A 20 -16.46 32.30 -33.66
N THR A 21 -16.71 31.00 -33.70
CA THR A 21 -17.13 30.23 -32.52
C THR A 21 -15.90 29.98 -31.66
N ALA A 22 -15.80 30.69 -30.54
CA ALA A 22 -14.73 30.48 -29.57
C ALA A 22 -14.93 29.15 -28.83
N LEU A 23 -14.10 28.16 -29.14
CA LEU A 23 -13.95 26.93 -28.36
C LEU A 23 -13.19 27.29 -27.08
N LEU A 24 -13.92 27.48 -25.97
CA LEU A 24 -13.34 27.52 -24.63
C LEU A 24 -12.89 26.10 -24.25
N ALA A 25 -11.64 25.78 -24.55
CA ALA A 25 -10.98 24.61 -23.99
C ALA A 25 -10.76 24.88 -22.50
N GLY A 26 -11.61 24.31 -21.65
CA GLY A 26 -11.42 24.30 -20.20
C GLY A 26 -10.20 23.44 -19.86
N CYS A 27 -9.09 24.10 -19.52
CA CYS A 27 -8.02 23.45 -18.77
C CYS A 27 -8.54 23.18 -17.36
N SER A 28 -8.97 21.95 -17.08
CA SER A 28 -9.15 21.53 -15.69
C SER A 28 -7.79 21.57 -14.99
N PRO A 29 -7.69 22.14 -13.78
CA PRO A 29 -6.48 22.02 -12.98
C PRO A 29 -6.25 20.53 -12.71
N SER A 30 -5.09 20.02 -13.12
CA SER A 30 -4.61 18.73 -12.65
C SER A 30 -4.47 18.85 -11.14
N GLU A 31 -5.19 18.04 -10.36
CA GLU A 31 -4.95 17.88 -8.93
C GLU A 31 -3.45 17.58 -8.77
N SER A 32 -2.70 18.54 -8.28
CA SER A 32 -1.32 18.31 -7.87
C SER A 32 -1.41 17.32 -6.72
N GLN A 33 -1.15 16.04 -6.99
CA GLN A 33 -0.95 15.06 -5.93
C GLN A 33 0.13 15.63 -5.01
N GLN A 34 -0.27 16.03 -3.80
CA GLN A 34 0.70 16.48 -2.82
C GLN A 34 1.70 15.33 -2.63
N PRO A 35 3.01 15.62 -2.59
CA PRO A 35 3.99 14.58 -2.39
C PRO A 35 3.68 13.86 -1.06
N LEU A 36 3.70 12.53 -1.08
CA LEU A 36 3.48 11.73 0.13
C LEU A 36 4.43 12.17 1.24
N PRO A 37 3.98 12.20 2.51
CA PRO A 37 4.86 12.47 3.63
C PRO A 37 6.04 11.48 3.64
N ARG A 38 7.25 11.99 3.87
CA ARG A 38 8.47 11.18 3.93
C ARG A 38 9.03 11.23 5.33
N GLY A 39 9.13 10.06 5.97
CA GLY A 39 9.85 9.95 7.23
C GLY A 39 11.36 10.07 7.03
N GLU A 40 12.06 10.33 8.13
CA GLU A 40 13.52 10.46 8.18
C GLU A 40 14.12 9.69 9.36
N GLY A 41 15.44 9.50 9.36
CA GLY A 41 16.16 8.84 10.45
C GLY A 41 16.20 7.31 10.38
N PHE A 42 15.85 6.71 9.23
CA PHE A 42 15.90 5.28 8.95
C PHE A 42 16.13 5.03 7.44
N ASP A 43 16.45 3.80 7.05
CA ASP A 43 16.91 3.46 5.69
C ASP A 43 15.75 3.06 4.75
N PHE A 44 14.73 2.38 5.28
CA PHE A 44 13.57 1.91 4.52
C PHE A 44 12.36 1.57 5.40
N TYR A 45 11.21 1.34 4.77
CA TYR A 45 10.02 0.83 5.43
C TYR A 45 9.80 -0.66 5.17
N VAL A 46 9.23 -1.35 6.15
CA VAL A 46 8.57 -2.64 5.98
C VAL A 46 7.08 -2.46 6.18
N LEU A 47 6.28 -2.72 5.14
CA LEU A 47 4.85 -2.92 5.29
C LEU A 47 4.61 -4.36 5.76
N SER A 48 4.01 -4.52 6.93
CA SER A 48 3.60 -5.84 7.43
C SER A 48 2.10 -6.04 7.23
N LEU A 49 1.76 -7.05 6.42
CA LEU A 49 0.38 -7.49 6.17
C LEU A 49 0.13 -8.76 6.98
N SER A 50 -0.77 -8.70 7.96
CA SER A 50 -1.14 -9.84 8.80
C SER A 50 -2.23 -10.68 8.12
N TRP A 51 -2.06 -12.01 8.09
CA TRP A 51 -3.17 -12.91 7.78
C TRP A 51 -4.10 -12.98 8.99
N SER A 52 -5.22 -12.26 8.96
CA SER A 52 -6.11 -12.10 10.12
C SER A 52 -6.63 -13.43 10.69
N PRO A 53 -7.02 -14.44 9.87
CA PRO A 53 -7.47 -15.72 10.40
C PRO A 53 -6.40 -16.46 11.22
N SER A 54 -5.14 -16.42 10.77
CA SER A 54 -4.03 -17.01 11.54
C SER A 54 -3.81 -16.28 12.85
N TYR A 55 -3.89 -14.94 12.86
CA TYR A 55 -3.81 -14.16 14.10
C TYR A 55 -4.92 -14.54 15.08
N CYS A 56 -6.16 -14.59 14.62
CA CYS A 56 -7.29 -14.93 15.48
C CYS A 56 -7.20 -16.35 16.03
N GLU A 57 -6.75 -17.32 15.21
CA GLU A 57 -6.53 -18.70 15.66
C GLU A 57 -5.38 -18.81 16.67
N ALA A 58 -4.25 -18.14 16.43
CA ALA A 58 -3.07 -18.20 17.29
C ALA A 58 -3.28 -17.52 18.65
N GLU A 59 -3.93 -16.35 18.68
CA GLU A 59 -4.14 -15.58 19.91
C GLU A 59 -5.36 -16.04 20.72
N GLY A 60 -6.34 -16.70 20.08
CA GLY A 60 -7.56 -17.17 20.72
C GLY A 60 -8.29 -16.08 21.50
N GLU A 61 -8.54 -16.32 22.79
CA GLU A 61 -9.23 -15.37 23.69
C GLU A 61 -8.49 -14.05 23.89
N ASN A 62 -7.17 -14.01 23.63
CA ASN A 62 -6.36 -12.79 23.74
C ASN A 62 -6.41 -11.94 22.47
N ALA A 63 -7.03 -12.43 21.40
CA ALA A 63 -7.10 -11.73 20.13
C ALA A 63 -7.92 -10.43 20.25
N SER A 64 -7.59 -9.46 19.39
CA SER A 64 -8.41 -8.25 19.24
C SER A 64 -9.82 -8.62 18.78
N ARG A 65 -10.81 -8.47 19.66
CA ARG A 65 -12.24 -8.68 19.31
C ARG A 65 -12.70 -7.79 18.15
N GLN A 66 -12.15 -6.59 18.01
CA GLN A 66 -12.47 -5.69 16.89
C GLN A 66 -12.00 -6.25 15.54
N GLN A 67 -10.86 -6.95 15.53
CA GLN A 67 -10.34 -7.60 14.34
C GLN A 67 -11.04 -8.94 14.05
N CYS A 68 -11.20 -9.78 15.08
CA CYS A 68 -11.67 -11.16 14.92
C CYS A 68 -13.20 -11.31 14.89
N SER A 69 -13.96 -10.21 14.96
CA SER A 69 -15.42 -10.20 14.75
C SER A 69 -15.82 -9.89 13.30
N ARG A 70 -14.85 -9.84 12.39
CA ARG A 70 -15.01 -9.50 10.98
C ARG A 70 -14.21 -10.47 10.13
N ASP A 71 -14.69 -10.73 8.92
CA ASP A 71 -14.11 -11.68 7.96
C ASP A 71 -12.92 -11.08 7.21
N HIS A 72 -11.94 -10.60 7.97
CA HIS A 72 -10.73 -10.03 7.41
C HIS A 72 -9.83 -11.12 6.84
N ALA A 73 -9.29 -10.88 5.65
CA ALA A 73 -8.21 -11.65 5.06
C ALA A 73 -6.86 -11.03 5.47
N PHE A 74 -6.07 -10.54 4.52
CA PHE A 74 -4.95 -9.66 4.84
C PHE A 74 -5.42 -8.31 5.35
N VAL A 75 -4.77 -7.85 6.42
CA VAL A 75 -4.94 -6.50 6.99
C VAL A 75 -3.57 -5.90 7.25
N VAL A 76 -3.48 -4.57 7.31
CA VAL A 76 -2.24 -3.93 7.72
C VAL A 76 -2.01 -4.23 9.20
N HIS A 77 -0.87 -4.83 9.52
CA HIS A 77 -0.36 -4.84 10.89
C HIS A 77 0.27 -3.48 11.17
N GLY A 78 1.21 -3.02 10.34
CA GLY A 78 1.82 -1.70 10.46
C GLY A 78 2.85 -1.39 9.36
N LEU A 79 3.37 -0.17 9.40
CA LEU A 79 4.46 0.31 8.56
C LEU A 79 5.68 0.60 9.44
N TRP A 80 6.76 -0.15 9.27
CA TRP A 80 7.86 -0.16 10.22
C TRP A 80 9.10 0.49 9.61
N PRO A 81 9.63 1.60 10.17
CA PRO A 81 10.93 2.11 9.76
C PRO A 81 12.01 1.11 10.16
N GLN A 82 12.95 0.84 9.26
CA GLN A 82 14.03 -0.12 9.41
C GLN A 82 15.38 0.52 9.09
N PHE A 83 16.42 0.01 9.73
CA PHE A 83 17.79 0.18 9.24
C PHE A 83 18.16 -1.03 8.37
N GLU A 84 19.26 -0.93 7.61
CA GLU A 84 19.84 -2.11 6.93
C GLU A 84 20.16 -3.25 7.92
N LYS A 85 20.39 -2.91 9.21
CA LYS A 85 20.53 -3.85 10.32
C LYS A 85 19.79 -3.35 11.55
N GLY A 86 18.76 -4.06 11.96
CA GLY A 86 17.90 -3.69 13.08
C GLY A 86 16.85 -2.64 12.71
N TRP A 87 16.23 -2.06 13.72
CA TRP A 87 15.19 -1.05 13.55
C TRP A 87 15.10 -0.14 14.78
N PRO A 88 14.68 1.12 14.61
CA PRO A 88 14.28 1.96 15.72
C PRO A 88 12.91 1.52 16.26
N GLU A 89 12.71 1.59 17.58
CA GLU A 89 11.41 1.37 18.19
C GLU A 89 11.22 2.25 19.44
N PHE A 90 9.96 2.60 19.72
CA PHE A 90 9.56 3.40 20.88
C PHE A 90 10.34 4.72 21.03
N CYS A 91 10.53 5.43 19.91
CA CYS A 91 11.29 6.67 19.89
C CYS A 91 10.52 7.82 20.56
N ASP A 92 11.27 8.75 21.16
CA ASP A 92 10.74 10.02 21.63
C ASP A 92 10.22 10.85 20.45
N SER A 93 9.07 11.52 20.64
CA SER A 93 8.42 12.36 19.64
C SER A 93 7.74 13.54 20.33
N ASP A 94 7.70 14.68 19.63
CA ASP A 94 6.94 15.87 20.06
C ASP A 94 5.42 15.68 19.96
N GLU A 95 4.98 14.68 19.18
CA GLU A 95 3.58 14.28 19.05
C GLU A 95 3.12 13.43 20.26
N PRO A 96 1.84 13.49 20.64
CA PRO A 96 1.34 12.69 21.76
C PRO A 96 1.43 11.19 21.48
N GLY A 97 1.64 10.37 22.52
CA GLY A 97 1.65 8.91 22.36
C GLY A 97 0.28 8.28 22.06
N ARG A 98 -0.82 8.97 22.39
CA ARG A 98 -2.18 8.52 22.09
C ARG A 98 -2.64 9.09 20.75
N VAL A 99 -3.06 8.23 19.84
CA VAL A 99 -3.73 8.63 18.61
C VAL A 99 -5.17 9.05 18.91
N PRO A 100 -5.63 10.25 18.50
CA PRO A 100 -7.02 10.67 18.61
C PRO A 100 -7.96 9.66 17.95
N GLU A 101 -9.09 9.37 18.62
CA GLU A 101 -10.02 8.35 18.14
C GLU A 101 -10.62 8.69 16.77
N GLU A 102 -10.90 9.96 16.52
CA GLU A 102 -11.37 10.45 15.21
C GLU A 102 -10.37 10.13 14.09
N LEU A 103 -9.08 10.40 14.34
CA LEU A 103 -8.01 10.08 13.40
C LEU A 103 -7.91 8.56 13.18
N ALA A 104 -7.91 7.78 14.26
CA ALA A 104 -7.82 6.32 14.16
C ALA A 104 -8.98 5.71 13.36
N ARG A 105 -10.21 6.21 13.54
CA ARG A 105 -11.40 5.71 12.84
C ARG A 105 -11.30 5.84 11.32
N ALA A 106 -10.57 6.84 10.81
CA ALA A 106 -10.37 7.04 9.37
C ALA A 106 -9.48 5.98 8.69
N PHE A 107 -8.86 5.09 9.47
CA PHE A 107 -7.97 4.03 8.97
C PHE A 107 -8.44 2.61 9.34
N LEU A 108 -9.63 2.46 9.92
CA LEU A 108 -10.20 1.16 10.34
C LEU A 108 -10.61 0.23 9.17
N ASP A 109 -10.52 0.72 7.95
CA ASP A 109 -10.67 -0.06 6.73
C ASP A 109 -9.42 -0.91 6.40
N ILE A 110 -8.22 -0.45 6.80
CA ILE A 110 -6.94 -1.14 6.55
C ILE A 110 -6.26 -1.65 7.83
N LEU A 111 -6.43 -0.93 8.95
CA LEU A 111 -5.89 -1.27 10.27
C LEU A 111 -7.04 -1.75 11.16
N PRO A 112 -7.05 -3.01 11.60
CA PRO A 112 -8.27 -3.65 12.10
C PRO A 112 -8.71 -3.21 13.50
N SER A 113 -7.92 -2.41 14.23
CA SER A 113 -8.36 -1.88 15.53
C SER A 113 -7.69 -0.60 15.98
N VAL A 114 -8.40 0.19 16.80
CA VAL A 114 -7.85 1.43 17.39
C VAL A 114 -6.67 1.12 18.32
N GLY A 115 -6.73 0.01 19.05
CA GLY A 115 -5.64 -0.45 19.91
C GLY A 115 -4.36 -0.73 19.11
N LEU A 116 -4.51 -1.41 17.96
CA LEU A 116 -3.40 -1.65 17.04
C LEU A 116 -2.83 -0.33 16.50
N ILE A 117 -3.67 0.57 15.98
CA ILE A 117 -3.26 1.88 15.45
C ILE A 117 -2.40 2.63 16.48
N GLY A 118 -2.88 2.70 17.72
CA GLY A 118 -2.13 3.35 18.80
C GLY A 118 -0.81 2.65 19.11
N HIS A 119 -0.76 1.31 19.11
CA HIS A 119 0.48 0.56 19.33
C HIS A 119 1.49 0.80 18.21
N GLN A 120 1.06 0.73 16.95
CA GLN A 120 1.92 0.95 15.79
C GLN A 120 2.47 2.37 15.74
N TRP A 121 1.66 3.37 16.10
CA TRP A 121 2.14 4.73 16.27
C TRP A 121 3.26 4.81 17.30
N ARG A 122 3.02 4.37 18.55
CA ARG A 122 4.01 4.49 19.62
C ARG A 122 5.29 3.70 19.38
N LYS A 123 5.17 2.53 18.77
CA LYS A 123 6.32 1.64 18.57
C LYS A 123 7.12 2.01 17.33
N HIS A 124 6.45 2.37 16.23
CA HIS A 124 7.07 2.52 14.91
C HIS A 124 6.89 3.91 14.34
N GLY A 125 5.67 4.47 14.39
CA GLY A 125 5.38 5.79 13.83
C GLY A 125 6.16 6.93 14.47
N SER A 126 6.34 6.90 15.80
CA SER A 126 7.10 7.93 16.53
C SER A 126 8.58 8.01 16.12
N CYS A 127 9.11 6.96 15.48
CA CYS A 127 10.49 6.90 15.00
C CYS A 127 10.69 7.51 13.60
N THR A 128 9.65 8.05 12.97
CA THR A 128 9.71 8.52 11.57
C THR A 128 9.89 10.03 11.42
N GLY A 129 9.76 10.80 12.51
CA GLY A 129 9.71 12.27 12.46
C GLY A 129 8.41 12.84 11.86
N LEU A 130 7.46 11.98 11.44
CA LEU A 130 6.17 12.38 10.91
C LEU A 130 5.17 12.71 12.02
N SER A 131 4.17 13.53 11.69
CA SER A 131 2.96 13.65 12.52
C SER A 131 2.20 12.32 12.55
N GLN A 132 1.32 12.12 13.54
CA GLN A 132 0.46 10.93 13.57
C GLN A 132 -0.36 10.74 12.29
N ARG A 133 -0.89 11.85 11.75
CA ARG A 133 -1.68 11.84 10.52
C ARG A 133 -0.83 11.40 9.34
N ASP A 134 0.33 12.03 9.16
CA ASP A 134 1.21 11.77 8.04
C ASP A 134 1.74 10.33 8.05
N TYR A 135 2.04 9.77 9.23
CA TYR A 135 2.43 8.37 9.37
C TYR A 135 1.30 7.40 8.97
N LEU A 136 0.06 7.69 9.35
CA LEU A 136 -1.08 6.86 8.97
C LEU A 136 -1.41 7.00 7.47
N GLU A 137 -1.26 8.18 6.91
CA GLU A 137 -1.38 8.42 5.46
C GLU A 137 -0.28 7.69 4.67
N ALA A 138 0.96 7.71 5.16
CA ALA A 138 2.07 6.92 4.61
C ALA A 138 1.79 5.41 4.70
N THR A 139 1.20 4.94 5.82
CA THR A 139 0.77 3.55 5.99
C THR A 139 -0.28 3.15 4.95
N ARG A 140 -1.26 4.03 4.70
CA ARG A 140 -2.27 3.82 3.64
C ARG A 140 -1.64 3.79 2.26
N ALA A 141 -0.74 4.73 1.95
CA ALA A 141 -0.04 4.76 0.67
C ALA A 141 0.80 3.50 0.43
N ALA A 142 1.48 3.00 1.47
CA ALA A 142 2.21 1.72 1.41
C ALA A 142 1.26 0.54 1.15
N HIS A 143 0.10 0.49 1.81
CA HIS A 143 -0.92 -0.53 1.57
C HIS A 143 -1.46 -0.48 0.13
N GLU A 144 -1.80 0.71 -0.37
CA GLU A 144 -2.31 0.92 -1.74
C GLU A 144 -1.25 0.64 -2.82
N ARG A 145 0.04 0.74 -2.46
CA ARG A 145 1.15 0.37 -3.35
C ARG A 145 1.20 -1.13 -3.65
N VAL A 146 0.65 -1.97 -2.77
CA VAL A 146 0.70 -3.43 -2.85
C VAL A 146 -0.63 -3.99 -3.36
N ARG A 147 -0.57 -4.71 -4.48
CA ARG A 147 -1.67 -5.55 -4.96
C ARG A 147 -1.62 -6.90 -4.22
N ILE A 148 -2.65 -7.19 -3.42
CA ILE A 148 -2.85 -8.52 -2.84
C ILE A 148 -3.28 -9.48 -3.97
N PRO A 149 -2.66 -10.67 -4.12
CA PRO A 149 -3.08 -11.65 -5.13
C PRO A 149 -4.54 -12.09 -4.92
N ASP A 150 -5.33 -12.16 -6.00
CA ASP A 150 -6.78 -12.43 -5.98
C ASP A 150 -7.16 -13.68 -5.16
N ARG A 151 -6.31 -14.73 -5.17
CA ARG A 151 -6.53 -15.97 -4.41
C ARG A 151 -6.54 -15.78 -2.88
N PHE A 152 -6.04 -14.66 -2.38
CA PHE A 152 -5.97 -14.33 -0.96
C PHE A 152 -6.95 -13.25 -0.52
N GLU A 153 -7.73 -12.66 -1.41
CA GLU A 153 -8.69 -11.60 -1.04
C GLU A 153 -9.82 -12.14 -0.16
N LYS A 154 -10.35 -13.34 -0.48
CA LYS A 154 -11.47 -13.98 0.23
C LYS A 154 -11.39 -15.51 0.18
N PRO A 155 -10.38 -16.14 0.79
CA PRO A 155 -10.31 -17.59 0.80
C PRO A 155 -11.45 -18.16 1.66
N SER A 156 -12.27 -18.99 1.03
CA SER A 156 -13.45 -19.62 1.64
C SER A 156 -13.13 -20.94 2.34
N SER A 157 -11.86 -21.37 2.35
CA SER A 157 -11.42 -22.61 2.98
C SER A 157 -10.00 -22.49 3.51
N ARG A 158 -9.66 -23.33 4.50
CA ARG A 158 -8.28 -23.49 4.97
C ARG A 158 -7.47 -24.11 3.82
N VAL A 159 -6.36 -23.47 3.48
CA VAL A 159 -5.46 -23.93 2.42
C VAL A 159 -4.08 -24.21 3.00
N ALA A 160 -3.46 -25.30 2.56
CA ALA A 160 -2.06 -25.56 2.81
C ALA A 160 -1.23 -24.94 1.67
N VAL A 161 -0.26 -24.10 2.01
CA VAL A 161 0.57 -23.33 1.08
C VAL A 161 2.04 -23.57 1.37
N GLU A 162 2.88 -23.40 0.36
CA GLU A 162 4.33 -23.23 0.56
C GLU A 162 4.62 -21.74 0.73
N PRO A 163 5.35 -21.29 1.77
CA PRO A 163 5.67 -19.88 1.97
C PRO A 163 6.28 -19.21 0.72
N ASP A 164 7.21 -19.88 0.06
CA ASP A 164 7.85 -19.39 -1.17
C ASP A 164 6.83 -19.18 -2.31
N GLU A 165 5.81 -20.03 -2.43
CA GLU A 165 4.72 -19.85 -3.40
C GLU A 165 3.82 -18.67 -3.05
N VAL A 166 3.66 -18.35 -1.77
CA VAL A 166 2.95 -17.14 -1.31
C VAL A 166 3.74 -15.92 -1.77
N GLU A 167 5.04 -15.85 -1.48
CA GLU A 167 5.92 -14.75 -1.92
C GLU A 167 5.93 -14.59 -3.44
N ALA A 168 6.13 -15.68 -4.18
CA ALA A 168 6.17 -15.67 -5.64
C ALA A 168 4.88 -15.10 -6.25
N SER A 169 3.73 -15.35 -5.62
CA SER A 169 2.46 -14.79 -6.09
C SER A 169 2.31 -13.29 -5.84
N PHE A 170 2.86 -12.78 -4.72
CA PHE A 170 2.92 -11.35 -4.47
C PHE A 170 3.86 -10.68 -5.46
N VAL A 171 5.05 -11.24 -5.71
CA VAL A 171 5.99 -10.76 -6.72
C VAL A 171 5.33 -10.70 -8.10
N ALA A 172 4.63 -11.77 -8.51
CA ALA A 172 3.91 -11.81 -9.79
C ALA A 172 2.80 -10.76 -9.91
N ALA A 173 2.11 -10.44 -8.81
CA ALA A 173 1.05 -9.44 -8.78
C ALA A 173 1.56 -7.99 -8.71
N ASN A 174 2.85 -7.77 -8.39
CA ASN A 174 3.42 -6.46 -8.07
C ASN A 174 4.68 -6.15 -8.91
N PRO A 175 4.52 -5.56 -10.11
CA PRO A 175 5.67 -5.16 -10.93
C PRO A 175 6.65 -4.24 -10.17
N GLY A 176 7.93 -4.60 -10.23
CA GLY A 176 9.02 -3.92 -9.53
C GLY A 176 9.37 -4.52 -8.16
N MET A 177 8.56 -5.43 -7.62
CA MET A 177 8.93 -6.22 -6.45
C MET A 177 9.84 -7.38 -6.89
N SER A 178 10.86 -7.70 -6.10
CA SER A 178 11.70 -8.89 -6.28
C SER A 178 11.51 -9.87 -5.12
N GLN A 179 12.03 -11.09 -5.25
CA GLN A 179 11.94 -12.10 -4.20
C GLN A 179 12.68 -11.64 -2.93
N GLU A 180 13.77 -10.90 -3.07
CA GLU A 180 14.58 -10.37 -1.96
C GLU A 180 13.94 -9.15 -1.27
N GLY A 181 12.77 -8.71 -1.74
CA GLY A 181 12.02 -7.56 -1.21
C GLY A 181 10.76 -7.93 -0.44
N ILE A 182 10.53 -9.22 -0.22
CA ILE A 182 9.35 -9.76 0.45
C ILE A 182 9.77 -10.92 1.37
N ALA A 183 9.09 -11.08 2.50
CA ALA A 183 9.28 -12.23 3.37
C ALA A 183 7.94 -12.68 3.97
N VAL A 184 7.58 -13.94 3.78
CA VAL A 184 6.47 -14.58 4.50
C VAL A 184 6.97 -15.05 5.85
N THR A 185 6.27 -14.73 6.93
CA THR A 185 6.54 -15.26 8.26
C THR A 185 5.50 -16.30 8.66
N CYS A 186 5.88 -17.20 9.56
CA CYS A 186 4.99 -18.18 10.15
C CYS A 186 4.98 -18.06 11.67
N ASP A 187 3.85 -18.44 12.26
CA ASP A 187 3.70 -18.71 13.69
C ASP A 187 3.22 -20.15 13.86
N GLY A 188 4.05 -20.99 14.49
CA GLY A 188 3.82 -22.44 14.53
C GLY A 188 3.73 -23.05 13.14
N GLN A 189 2.53 -23.44 12.70
CA GLN A 189 2.26 -24.02 11.37
C GLN A 189 1.40 -23.09 10.50
N LEU A 190 1.17 -21.85 10.94
CA LEU A 190 0.30 -20.89 10.29
C LEU A 190 1.13 -19.82 9.60
N VAL A 191 0.78 -19.46 8.36
CA VAL A 191 1.30 -18.22 7.74
C VAL A 191 0.79 -17.05 8.57
N ARG A 192 1.69 -16.19 9.04
CA ARG A 192 1.38 -15.14 10.01
C ARG A 192 1.36 -13.75 9.37
N GLU A 193 2.38 -13.41 8.60
CA GLU A 193 2.51 -12.12 7.92
C GLU A 193 3.17 -12.26 6.55
N VAL A 194 2.91 -11.29 5.69
CA VAL A 194 3.71 -10.97 4.52
C VAL A 194 4.36 -9.60 4.77
N ARG A 195 5.69 -9.55 4.78
CA ARG A 195 6.48 -8.34 5.02
C ARG A 195 7.07 -7.87 3.71
N ILE A 196 6.82 -6.63 3.33
CA ILE A 196 7.22 -6.07 2.03
C ILE A 196 8.08 -4.85 2.26
N CYS A 197 9.24 -4.79 1.61
CA CYS A 197 10.21 -3.72 1.78
C CYS A 197 10.02 -2.62 0.75
N LEU A 198 9.96 -1.39 1.26
CA LEU A 198 9.69 -0.17 0.51
C LEU A 198 10.75 0.87 0.84
N SER A 199 11.24 1.61 -0.15
CA SER A 199 12.02 2.83 0.11
C SER A 199 11.17 3.85 0.86
N VAL A 200 11.81 4.91 1.38
CA VAL A 200 11.10 6.02 2.04
C VAL A 200 10.15 6.76 1.09
N GLU A 201 10.32 6.60 -0.22
CA GLU A 201 9.43 7.09 -1.29
C GLU A 201 8.39 6.05 -1.75
N MET A 202 8.22 4.93 -1.04
CA MET A 202 7.28 3.86 -1.35
C MET A 202 7.59 3.07 -2.65
N ALA A 203 8.84 3.08 -3.10
CA ALA A 203 9.28 2.18 -4.17
C ALA A 203 9.65 0.80 -3.61
N PHE A 204 9.31 -0.28 -4.33
CA PHE A 204 9.77 -1.61 -3.92
C PHE A 204 11.31 -1.69 -3.94
N ARG A 205 11.87 -2.38 -2.95
CA ARG A 205 13.31 -2.62 -2.83
C ARG A 205 13.58 -3.96 -2.16
N SER A 206 14.82 -4.43 -2.27
CA SER A 206 15.32 -5.59 -1.52
C SER A 206 15.68 -5.22 -0.07
N CYS A 207 15.68 -6.22 0.82
CA CYS A 207 15.99 -6.08 2.25
C CYS A 207 16.49 -7.41 2.85
N GLU A 208 17.81 -7.61 2.83
CA GLU A 208 18.46 -8.89 3.20
C GLU A 208 18.08 -9.39 4.60
N GLU A 209 18.05 -8.54 5.63
CA GLU A 209 17.75 -8.98 6.99
C GLU A 209 16.31 -9.47 7.17
N VAL A 210 15.35 -8.85 6.46
CA VAL A 210 13.93 -9.21 6.53
C VAL A 210 13.69 -10.51 5.78
N ASP A 211 14.25 -10.62 4.57
CA ASP A 211 14.23 -11.83 3.73
C ASP A 211 14.86 -13.04 4.43
N ALA A 212 16.02 -12.87 5.07
CA ALA A 212 16.70 -13.94 5.80
C ALA A 212 15.89 -14.55 6.96
N ARG A 213 14.86 -13.84 7.42
CA ARG A 213 13.93 -14.24 8.50
C ARG A 213 12.62 -14.83 7.97
N ALA A 214 12.51 -15.08 6.66
CA ALA A 214 11.38 -15.77 6.06
C ALA A 214 11.16 -17.16 6.67
N CYS A 215 9.91 -17.61 6.61
CA CYS A 215 9.45 -18.89 7.09
C CYS A 215 10.07 -20.03 6.25
N ARG A 216 10.78 -20.95 6.90
CA ARG A 216 11.47 -22.07 6.23
C ARG A 216 10.67 -23.38 6.23
N LEU A 217 9.38 -23.31 6.59
CA LEU A 217 8.55 -24.50 6.57
C LEU A 217 8.30 -24.91 5.12
N PRO A 218 8.40 -26.20 4.77
CA PRO A 218 8.05 -26.67 3.43
C PRO A 218 6.55 -26.52 3.17
N ARG A 219 5.74 -26.41 4.24
CA ARG A 219 4.31 -26.21 4.15
C ARG A 219 3.79 -25.51 5.40
N ALA A 220 2.88 -24.56 5.22
CA ALA A 220 2.15 -23.88 6.26
C ALA A 220 0.65 -23.87 5.92
N ALA A 221 -0.19 -23.52 6.89
CA ALA A 221 -1.62 -23.39 6.72
C ALA A 221 -2.02 -21.91 6.73
N MET A 222 -2.99 -21.58 5.87
CA MET A 222 -3.74 -20.33 5.87
C MET A 222 -5.20 -20.67 6.17
N PRO A 223 -5.69 -20.44 7.40
CA PRO A 223 -7.09 -20.62 7.75
C PRO A 223 -8.00 -19.70 6.93
N ALA A 224 -9.24 -20.11 6.71
CA ALA A 224 -10.23 -19.29 6.02
C ALA A 224 -10.61 -18.06 6.84
N ALA A 225 -10.96 -16.97 6.16
CA ALA A 225 -11.65 -15.86 6.80
C ALA A 225 -13.11 -16.28 7.05
N LEU A 226 -13.40 -16.77 8.25
CA LEU A 226 -14.75 -17.15 8.67
C LEU A 226 -15.30 -16.11 9.67
N PRO A 227 -16.60 -15.77 9.59
CA PRO A 227 -17.30 -14.99 10.61
C PRO A 227 -17.43 -15.71 11.95
#